data_AF-A0A1I7ISI9-F1
#
_entry.id   AF-A0A1I7ISI9-F1
#
_cell.length_a   1.000
_cell.length_b   1.000
_cell.length_c   1.000
_cell.angle_alpha   90.00
_cell.angle_beta   90.00
_cell.angle_gamma   90.00
#
_symmetry.space_group_name_H-M   'P 1'
#
loop_
_entity.id
_entity.type
_entity.pdbx_description
1 polymer ?
#
loop_
_entity_poly.entity_id
_entity_poly.type
_entity_poly.pdbx_seq_one_letter_code
_entity_poly.pdbx_strand_id
1 'polypeptide(L)' 'MRKKLPVIIPLVVFNVFTASVFFGKGMQSGPESWRFYASLTGFLIAAFFLVLVLSRTENFKTK' A
#
# COMPACT_ATOMS: atom_id res chain seq x y z
N MET A 1 8.42 -5.36 24.89
CA MET A 1 7.43 -4.95 23.87
C MET A 1 8.08 -3.98 22.87
N ARG A 2 8.65 -4.41 21.71
CA ARG A 2 9.18 -3.45 20.70
C ARG A 2 9.55 -4.05 19.32
N LYS A 3 8.95 -5.16 18.87
CA LYS A 3 9.33 -5.84 17.61
C LYS A 3 8.34 -5.67 16.43
N LYS A 4 7.31 -4.81 16.54
CA LYS A 4 6.32 -4.59 15.45
C LYS A 4 6.59 -3.36 14.56
N LEU A 5 7.43 -2.42 15.00
CA LEU A 5 7.86 -1.27 14.19
C LEU A 5 8.62 -1.61 12.89
N PRO A 6 9.47 -2.66 12.81
CA PRO A 6 10.34 -2.84 11.65
C PRO A 6 9.60 -3.26 10.37
N VAL A 7 8.37 -3.77 10.48
CA VAL A 7 7.57 -4.21 9.33
C VAL A 7 6.71 -3.08 8.77
N ILE A 8 6.32 -2.11 9.60
CA ILE A 8 5.46 -0.98 9.16
C ILE A 8 6.22 -0.04 8.23
N ILE A 9 7.48 0.27 8.56
CA ILE A 9 8.32 1.19 7.77
C ILE A 9 8.45 0.75 6.30
N PRO A 10 8.86 -0.49 5.97
CA PRO A 10 8.94 -0.92 4.58
C PRO A 10 7.56 -0.97 3.89
N LEU A 11 6.49 -1.25 4.62
CA LEU A 11 5.12 -1.23 4.11
C LEU A 11 4.64 0.17 3.72
N VAL A 12 5.01 1.18 4.51
CA VAL A 12 4.74 2.59 4.21
C VAL A 12 5.55 3.02 2.98
N VAL A 13 6.84 2.68 2.93
CA VAL A 13 7.70 2.99 1.76
C VAL A 13 7.14 2.33 0.49
N PHE A 14 6.71 1.07 0.57
CA PHE A 14 6.11 0.35 -0.54
C PHE A 14 4.78 0.98 -1.00
N ASN A 15 3.96 1.48 -0.07
CA ASN A 15 2.76 2.24 -0.40
C ASN A 15 3.07 3.53 -1.14
N VAL A 16 4.03 4.32 -0.65
CA VAL A 16 4.43 5.57 -1.30
C VAL A 16 4.99 5.29 -2.70
N PHE A 17 5.78 4.23 -2.85
CA PHE A 17 6.30 3.80 -4.15
C PHE A 17 5.17 3.42 -5.12
N THR A 18 4.27 2.52 -4.73
CA THR A 18 3.16 2.09 -5.59
C THR A 18 2.19 3.23 -5.92
N ALA A 19 1.95 4.14 -4.96
CA ALA A 19 1.21 5.38 -5.20
C ALA A 19 1.88 6.24 -6.28
N SER A 20 3.19 6.48 -6.17
CA SER A 20 3.93 7.26 -7.19
C SER A 20 3.89 6.62 -8.57
N VAL A 21 3.90 5.29 -8.66
CA VAL A 21 3.76 4.56 -9.93
C VAL A 21 2.37 4.72 -10.52
N PHE A 22 1.32 4.63 -9.69
CA PHE A 22 -0.06 4.82 -10.14
C PHE A 22 -0.32 6.28 -10.57
N PHE A 23 -0.04 7.26 -9.71
CA PHE A 23 -0.27 8.67 -10.02
C PHE A 23 0.66 9.21 -11.12
N GLY A 24 1.88 8.66 -11.23
CA GLY A 24 2.82 9.01 -12.28
C GLY A 24 2.49 8.31 -13.61
N LYS A 25 2.70 7.00 -13.68
CA LYS A 25 2.63 6.25 -14.94
C LYS A 25 1.23 5.69 -15.21
N GLY A 26 0.52 5.26 -14.17
CA GLY A 26 -0.82 4.69 -14.28
C GLY A 26 -1.82 5.68 -14.86
N MET A 27 -2.03 6.81 -14.17
CA MET A 27 -2.98 7.84 -14.59
C MET A 27 -2.64 8.43 -15.96
N GLN A 28 -1.35 8.63 -16.26
CA GLN A 28 -0.92 9.10 -17.59
C GLN A 28 -1.26 8.13 -18.71
N SER A 29 -1.31 6.82 -18.42
CA SER A 29 -1.66 5.80 -19.42
C SER A 29 -3.15 5.80 -19.78
N GLY A 30 -4.00 6.39 -18.93
CA GLY A 30 -5.45 6.40 -19.09
C GLY A 30 -6.13 5.05 -18.82
N PRO A 31 -7.43 5.04 -18.52
CA PRO A 31 -8.18 3.82 -18.20
C PRO A 31 -8.27 2.83 -19.37
N GLU A 32 -8.07 3.28 -20.60
CA GLU A 32 -8.01 2.42 -21.80
C GLU A 32 -6.77 1.49 -21.80
N SER A 33 -5.74 1.82 -21.01
CA SER A 33 -4.48 1.08 -20.99
C SER A 33 -4.44 0.03 -19.88
N TRP A 34 -3.97 -1.18 -20.20
CA TRP A 34 -3.70 -2.22 -19.21
C TRP A 34 -2.74 -1.75 -18.09
N ARG A 35 -1.86 -0.77 -18.39
CA ARG A 35 -0.93 -0.18 -17.42
C ARG A 35 -1.64 0.59 -16.30
N PHE A 36 -2.79 1.20 -16.58
CA PHE A 36 -3.61 1.85 -15.57
C PHE A 36 -4.12 0.81 -14.58
N TYR A 37 -4.73 -0.28 -15.05
CA TYR A 37 -5.24 -1.33 -14.17
C TYR A 37 -4.13 -2.07 -13.41
N ALA A 38 -2.99 -2.33 -14.05
CA ALA A 38 -1.86 -2.98 -13.39
C ALA A 38 -1.31 -2.13 -12.23
N SER A 39 -1.11 -0.83 -12.46
CA SER A 39 -0.61 0.09 -11.41
C SER A 39 -1.66 0.39 -10.34
N LEU A 40 -2.94 0.52 -10.71
CA LEU A 40 -4.05 0.66 -9.77
C LEU A 40 -4.15 -0.54 -8.83
N THR A 41 -4.10 -1.75 -9.40
CA THR A 41 -4.16 -3.00 -8.63
C THR A 41 -2.97 -3.10 -7.68
N GLY A 42 -1.76 -2.75 -8.15
CA GLY A 42 -0.57 -2.71 -7.30
C GLY A 42 -0.69 -1.75 -6.13
N PHE A 43 -1.24 -0.55 -6.36
CA PHE A 43 -1.49 0.44 -5.32
C PHE A 43 -2.56 -0.03 -4.32
N LEU A 44 -3.68 -0.58 -4.79
CA LEU A 44 -4.75 -1.09 -3.92
C LEU A 44 -4.29 -2.25 -3.04
N ILE A 45 -3.47 -3.16 -3.57
CA ILE A 45 -2.88 -4.25 -2.79
C ILE A 45 -2.00 -3.68 -1.68
N ALA A 46 -1.10 -2.74 -2.01
CA ALA A 46 -0.23 -2.12 -1.02
C ALA A 46 -1.03 -1.43 0.10
N ALA A 47 -2.08 -0.69 -0.26
CA ALA A 47 -2.96 -0.01 0.68
C ALA A 47 -3.71 -1.00 1.58
N PHE A 48 -4.24 -2.08 1.00
CA PHE A 48 -4.94 -3.12 1.74
C PHE A 48 -4.06 -3.80 2.79
N PHE A 49 -2.83 -4.15 2.42
CA PHE A 49 -1.87 -4.75 3.37
C PHE A 49 -1.52 -3.79 4.51
N LEU A 50 -1.35 -2.50 4.22
CA LEU A 50 -1.08 -1.49 5.26
C LEU A 50 -2.25 -1.40 6.24
N VAL A 51 -3.48 -1.30 5.74
CA VAL A 51 -4.68 -1.27 6.58
C VAL A 51 -4.80 -2.52 7.43
N LEU A 52 -4.63 -3.72 6.85
CA LEU A 52 -4.65 -4.98 7.59
C LEU A 52 -3.65 -5.02 8.75
N VAL A 53 -2.41 -4.60 8.51
CA VAL A 53 -1.36 -4.58 9.54
C VAL A 53 -1.68 -3.58 10.64
N LEU A 54 -2.20 -2.40 10.29
CA LEU A 54 -2.61 -1.38 11.26
C LEU A 54 -3.80 -1.87 12.11
N SER A 55 -4.85 -2.40 11.49
CA SER A 55 -6.03 -2.93 12.20
C SER A 55 -5.67 -4.11 13.11
N ARG A 56 -4.76 -5.00 12.70
CA ARG A 56 -4.26 -6.09 13.56
C ARG A 56 -3.40 -5.57 14.71
N THR A 57 -2.74 -4.44 14.54
CA THR A 57 -1.92 -3.81 15.60
C THR A 57 -2.81 -3.14 16.65
N GLU A 58 -3.87 -2.46 16.24
CA GLU A 58 -4.84 -1.83 17.15
C GLU A 58 -5.60 -2.85 18.00
N ASN A 59 -6.07 -3.95 17.39
CA ASN A 59 -6.72 -5.04 18.11
C ASN A 59 -5.81 -5.75 19.14
N PHE A 60 -4.48 -5.61 19.01
CA PHE A 60 -3.51 -6.16 19.96
C PHE A 60 -3.25 -5.21 21.14
N LYS A 61 -3.68 -3.95 21.05
CA LYS A 61 -3.52 -2.94 22.11
C LYS A 61 -4.72 -2.91 23.07
N THR A 62 -5.85 -3.48 22.68
CA THR A 62 -7.13 -3.49 23.43
C THR A 62 -7.40 -4.80 24.17
N LYS A 63 -6.47 -5.75 24.17
CA LYS A 63 -6.44 -6.94 25.05
C LYS A 63 -5.25 -6.83 25.99
#